data_AF-A0A3S8V5Z8-F1
#
_entry.id   AF-A0A3S8V5Z8-F1
#
_cell.length_a   1.000
_cell.length_b   1.000
_cell.length_c   1.000
_cell.angle_alpha   90.00
_cell.angle_beta   90.00
_cell.angle_gamma   90.00
#
_symmetry.space_group_name_H-M   'P 1'
#
loop_
_entity.id
_entity.type
_entity.pdbx_description
1 polymer ?
#
loop_
_entity_poly.entity_id
_entity_poly.type
_entity_poly.pdbx_seq_one_letter_code
_entity_poly.pdbx_strand_id
1 'polypeptide(L)'
;MPRRRGNKVAAYVVFSGLKYGFQINKAFHEQYKAVLGQTTFSGAAGVFFGANSPKPNRATLEIEGGSKVSSFCSSAKINDLQKSNWIVTSNGSGIRGVKTSGPTRTVYVDMPGDYKYAWNLTAAEVDNAAILGIEQATGSTDNMVWGSTPKPPRASKRVGGSTVSTFIKPQQSVIEAAVTAGWSVRGVSYDLLPNA
;
A
#
# COMPACT_ATOMS: atom_id res chain seq x y z
N MET A 1 15.99 -24.73 -13.09
CA MET A 1 15.31 -24.20 -14.29
C MET A 1 15.26 -22.68 -14.22
N PRO A 2 15.85 -21.94 -15.17
CA PRO A 2 15.72 -20.50 -15.23
C PRO A 2 14.24 -20.17 -15.49
N ARG A 3 13.54 -19.63 -14.50
CA ARG A 3 12.20 -19.07 -14.73
C ARG A 3 12.41 -17.88 -15.66
N ARG A 4 12.21 -18.07 -16.97
CA ARG A 4 12.12 -16.99 -17.96
C ARG A 4 10.94 -16.10 -17.55
N ARG A 5 11.21 -15.17 -16.63
CA ARG A 5 10.28 -14.12 -16.25
C ARG A 5 10.25 -13.18 -17.45
N GLY A 6 9.43 -13.50 -18.45
CA GLY A 6 9.28 -12.68 -19.67
C GLY A 6 8.96 -11.22 -19.32
N ASN A 7 9.04 -10.33 -20.31
CA ASN A 7 8.88 -8.88 -20.14
C ASN A 7 7.74 -8.53 -19.17
N LYS A 8 8.09 -7.82 -18.10
CA LYS A 8 7.14 -7.41 -17.06
C LYS A 8 6.68 -5.98 -17.29
N VAL A 9 5.44 -5.70 -16.93
CA VAL A 9 4.86 -4.37 -16.89
C VAL A 9 4.25 -4.12 -15.51
N ALA A 10 4.27 -2.86 -15.09
CA ALA A 10 3.54 -2.42 -13.92
C ALA A 10 2.05 -2.27 -14.28
N ALA A 11 1.19 -2.84 -13.46
CA ALA A 11 -0.26 -2.73 -13.58
C ALA A 11 -0.86 -2.51 -12.20
N TYR A 12 -2.10 -2.05 -12.13
CA TYR A 12 -2.84 -1.95 -10.89
C TYR A 12 -4.29 -2.44 -11.05
N VAL A 13 -4.90 -2.81 -9.93
CA VAL A 13 -6.33 -3.10 -9.81
C VAL A 13 -6.93 -2.22 -8.73
N VAL A 14 -8.21 -1.89 -8.88
CA VAL A 14 -8.98 -1.24 -7.83
C VAL A 14 -9.54 -2.30 -6.90
N PHE A 15 -9.18 -2.24 -5.63
CA PHE A 15 -9.61 -3.14 -4.56
C PHE A 15 -10.14 -2.30 -3.40
N SER A 16 -11.45 -2.37 -3.13
CA SER A 16 -12.10 -1.59 -2.05
C SER A 16 -11.76 -0.09 -2.12
N GLY A 17 -11.82 0.51 -3.32
CA GLY A 17 -11.45 1.91 -3.56
C GLY A 17 -9.95 2.19 -3.70
N LEU A 18 -9.08 1.26 -3.28
CA LEU A 18 -7.64 1.41 -3.27
C LEU A 18 -6.98 0.90 -4.56
N LYS A 19 -5.96 1.59 -5.06
CA LYS A 19 -5.22 1.18 -6.26
C LYS A 19 -4.00 0.33 -5.90
N TYR A 20 -4.15 -0.99 -5.94
CA TYR A 20 -3.08 -1.94 -5.66
C TYR A 20 -2.27 -2.22 -6.94
N GLY A 21 -1.02 -1.77 -6.94
CA GLY A 21 -0.03 -1.95 -7.99
C GLY A 21 0.79 -3.24 -7.85
N PHE A 22 1.11 -3.87 -8.97
CA PHE A 22 1.93 -5.07 -9.03
C PHE A 22 2.63 -5.24 -10.39
N GLN A 23 3.60 -6.15 -10.43
CA GLN A 23 4.34 -6.49 -11.64
C GLN A 23 3.76 -7.77 -12.26
N ILE A 24 3.44 -7.72 -13.55
CA ILE A 24 2.82 -8.83 -14.29
C ILE A 24 3.51 -9.02 -15.64
N ASN A 25 3.46 -10.23 -16.21
CA ASN A 25 3.97 -10.45 -17.57
C ASN A 25 3.14 -9.66 -18.59
N LYS A 26 3.80 -8.99 -19.55
CA LYS A 26 3.17 -8.12 -20.55
C LYS A 26 2.15 -8.86 -21.41
N ALA A 27 2.52 -10.02 -21.96
CA ALA A 27 1.62 -10.78 -22.84
C ALA A 27 0.36 -11.24 -22.07
N PHE A 28 0.56 -11.73 -20.84
CA PHE A 28 -0.56 -12.10 -19.97
C PHE A 28 -1.45 -10.88 -19.64
N HIS A 29 -0.86 -9.73 -19.34
CA HIS A 29 -1.62 -8.52 -19.05
C HIS A 29 -2.45 -8.07 -20.26
N GLU A 30 -1.86 -7.99 -21.45
CA GLU A 30 -2.60 -7.60 -22.66
C GLU A 30 -3.78 -8.52 -22.93
N GLN A 31 -3.62 -9.83 -22.72
CA GLN A 31 -4.67 -10.82 -22.94
C GLN A 31 -5.82 -10.72 -21.92
N TYR A 32 -5.51 -10.54 -20.63
CA TYR A 32 -6.51 -10.70 -19.56
C TYR A 32 -6.87 -9.42 -18.79
N LYS A 33 -6.24 -8.27 -19.10
CA LYS A 33 -6.43 -7.02 -18.35
C LYS A 33 -7.90 -6.61 -18.24
N ALA A 34 -8.67 -6.72 -19.33
CA ALA A 34 -10.08 -6.33 -19.35
C ALA A 34 -10.94 -7.23 -18.45
N VAL A 35 -10.72 -8.55 -18.54
CA VAL A 35 -11.48 -9.55 -17.77
C VAL A 35 -11.17 -9.45 -16.27
N LEU A 36 -9.90 -9.22 -15.92
CA LEU A 36 -9.45 -9.11 -14.53
C LEU A 36 -9.65 -7.71 -13.93
N GLY A 37 -10.03 -6.71 -14.73
CA GLY A 37 -10.16 -5.32 -14.28
C GLY A 37 -8.81 -4.68 -13.92
N GLN A 38 -7.75 -5.04 -14.65
CA GLN A 38 -6.41 -4.48 -14.48
C GLN A 38 -6.21 -3.30 -15.40
N THR A 39 -5.45 -2.31 -14.92
CA THR A 39 -5.05 -1.14 -15.70
C THR A 39 -3.53 -1.06 -15.75
N THR A 40 -2.96 -0.73 -16.91
CA THR A 40 -1.52 -0.50 -17.02
C THR A 40 -1.12 0.73 -16.21
N PHE A 41 -0.05 0.62 -15.41
CA PHE A 41 0.44 1.75 -14.64
C PHE A 41 1.22 2.70 -15.55
N SER A 42 0.76 3.94 -15.65
CA SER A 42 1.39 5.03 -16.39
C SER A 42 1.48 6.28 -15.50
N GLY A 43 2.07 6.14 -14.31
CA GLY A 43 2.21 7.24 -13.35
C GLY A 43 0.91 7.65 -12.64
N ALA A 44 -0.09 6.77 -12.60
CA ALA A 44 -1.36 7.08 -11.94
C ALA A 44 -1.16 7.36 -10.44
N ALA A 45 -1.71 8.48 -9.96
CA ALA A 45 -1.65 8.85 -8.55
C ALA A 45 -2.39 7.85 -7.65
N GLY A 46 -1.88 7.66 -6.42
CA GLY A 46 -2.45 6.77 -5.40
C GLY A 46 -2.21 5.28 -5.63
N VAL A 47 -1.40 4.90 -6.62
CA VAL A 47 -1.02 3.50 -6.83
C VAL A 47 0.10 3.14 -5.87
N PHE A 48 -0.16 2.15 -5.01
CA PHE A 48 0.83 1.61 -4.11
C PHE A 48 1.20 0.19 -4.49
N PHE A 49 2.46 -0.16 -4.34
CA PHE A 49 3.02 -1.45 -4.70
C PHE A 49 3.49 -2.21 -3.46
N GLY A 50 3.45 -3.54 -3.52
CA GLY A 50 4.09 -4.40 -2.52
C GLY A 50 3.46 -4.36 -1.13
N ALA A 51 2.24 -3.83 -0.98
CA ALA A 51 1.58 -3.78 0.32
C ALA A 51 1.42 -5.17 0.93
N ASN A 52 1.64 -5.26 2.24
CA ASN A 52 1.38 -6.46 3.03
C ASN A 52 -0.13 -6.64 3.26
N SER A 53 -0.86 -5.53 3.40
CA SER A 53 -2.32 -5.47 3.53
C SER A 53 -2.77 -4.05 3.13
N PRO A 54 -3.94 -3.89 2.49
CA PRO A 54 -4.77 -4.94 1.93
C PRO A 54 -4.16 -5.56 0.67
N LYS A 55 -4.56 -6.80 0.34
CA LYS A 55 -4.19 -7.46 -0.92
C LYS A 55 -5.44 -7.88 -1.68
N PRO A 56 -5.53 -7.58 -2.99
CA PRO A 56 -6.64 -8.00 -3.82
C PRO A 56 -6.78 -9.52 -3.90
N ASN A 57 -7.98 -9.97 -4.22
CA ASN A 57 -8.22 -11.36 -4.59
C ASN A 57 -7.41 -11.74 -5.83
N ARG A 58 -7.05 -13.02 -5.92
CA ARG A 58 -6.47 -13.60 -7.12
C ARG A 58 -7.53 -14.41 -7.85
N ALA A 59 -7.61 -14.22 -9.16
CA ALA A 59 -8.41 -15.06 -10.04
C ALA A 59 -7.50 -16.03 -10.76
N THR A 60 -7.92 -17.29 -10.85
CA THR A 60 -7.23 -18.38 -11.52
C THR A 60 -8.13 -19.00 -12.57
N LEU A 61 -7.62 -19.19 -13.78
CA LEU A 61 -8.29 -19.93 -14.85
C LEU A 61 -7.48 -21.17 -15.19
N GLU A 62 -8.18 -22.28 -15.35
CA GLU A 62 -7.60 -23.50 -15.91
C GLU A 62 -7.75 -23.47 -17.44
N ILE A 63 -6.63 -23.58 -18.14
CA ILE A 63 -6.54 -23.58 -19.60
C ILE A 63 -6.44 -25.03 -20.08
N GLU A 64 -6.87 -25.28 -21.31
CA GLU A 64 -6.69 -26.55 -22.01
C GLU A 64 -5.28 -27.13 -21.81
N GLY A 65 -5.22 -28.42 -21.49
CA GLY A 65 -3.98 -29.10 -21.13
C GLY A 65 -3.60 -29.00 -19.64
N GLY A 66 -4.50 -28.53 -18.76
CA GLY A 66 -4.33 -28.54 -17.30
C GLY A 66 -3.41 -27.44 -16.75
N SER A 67 -3.01 -26.48 -17.59
CA SER A 67 -2.20 -25.33 -17.18
C SER A 67 -3.05 -24.29 -16.46
N LYS A 68 -2.52 -23.68 -15.40
CA LYS A 68 -3.24 -22.66 -14.63
C LYS A 68 -2.62 -21.29 -14.83
N VAL A 69 -3.45 -20.29 -15.12
CA VAL A 69 -3.05 -18.89 -15.13
C VAL A 69 -3.69 -18.15 -13.97
N SER A 70 -2.95 -17.24 -13.34
CA SER A 70 -3.47 -16.48 -12.21
C SER A 70 -2.91 -15.07 -12.11
N SER A 71 -3.74 -14.13 -11.68
CA SER A 71 -3.32 -12.77 -11.33
C SER A 71 -4.32 -12.13 -10.37
N PHE A 72 -3.94 -10.96 -9.83
CA PHE A 72 -4.85 -10.14 -9.05
C PHE A 72 -5.99 -9.62 -9.93
N CYS A 73 -7.18 -9.52 -9.34
CA CYS A 73 -8.37 -8.97 -9.97
C CYS A 73 -8.97 -7.81 -9.17
N SER A 74 -9.71 -6.95 -9.86
CA SER A 74 -10.48 -5.88 -9.22
C SER A 74 -11.69 -6.44 -8.46
N SER A 75 -12.05 -5.80 -7.34
CA SER A 75 -13.25 -6.15 -6.57
C SER A 75 -14.51 -6.16 -7.43
N ALA A 76 -14.63 -5.25 -8.40
CA ALA A 76 -15.80 -5.15 -9.27
C ALA A 76 -15.94 -6.33 -10.24
N LYS A 77 -14.86 -7.09 -10.50
CA LYS A 77 -14.84 -8.20 -11.47
C LYS A 77 -15.03 -9.57 -10.84
N ILE A 78 -15.10 -9.68 -9.52
CA ILE A 78 -15.18 -10.97 -8.82
C ILE A 78 -16.38 -11.80 -9.30
N ASN A 79 -17.57 -11.18 -9.33
CA ASN A 79 -18.81 -11.88 -9.73
C ASN A 79 -18.78 -12.30 -11.21
N ASP A 80 -18.27 -11.43 -12.09
CA ASP A 80 -18.13 -11.72 -13.54
C ASP A 80 -17.15 -12.87 -13.79
N LEU A 81 -16.04 -12.88 -13.04
CA LEU A 81 -15.00 -13.91 -13.12
C LEU A 81 -15.54 -15.28 -12.68
N GLN A 82 -16.26 -15.33 -11.56
CA GLN A 82 -16.87 -16.56 -11.07
C GLN A 82 -17.88 -17.15 -12.07
N LYS A 83 -18.68 -16.30 -12.74
CA LYS A 83 -19.58 -16.73 -13.83
C LYS A 83 -18.83 -17.21 -15.08
N SER A 84 -17.63 -16.68 -15.30
CA SER A 84 -16.77 -17.01 -16.44
C SER A 84 -15.80 -18.18 -16.14
N ASN A 85 -16.15 -19.06 -15.19
CA ASN A 85 -15.35 -20.22 -14.75
C ASN A 85 -13.95 -19.90 -14.17
N TRP A 86 -13.72 -18.67 -13.69
CA TRP A 86 -12.52 -18.38 -12.93
C TRP A 86 -12.70 -18.75 -11.46
N ILE A 87 -11.68 -19.41 -10.90
CA ILE A 87 -11.57 -19.67 -9.47
C ILE A 87 -10.99 -18.41 -8.81
N VAL A 88 -11.82 -17.67 -8.09
CA VAL A 88 -11.39 -16.48 -7.32
C VAL A 88 -11.13 -16.86 -5.87
N THR A 89 -9.97 -16.49 -5.35
CA THR A 89 -9.65 -16.70 -3.93
C THR A 89 -10.65 -15.95 -3.06
N SER A 90 -11.24 -16.63 -2.08
CA SER A 90 -12.26 -16.07 -1.19
C SER A 90 -11.74 -15.01 -0.21
N ASN A 91 -10.43 -14.99 0.06
CA ASN A 91 -9.82 -14.16 1.10
C ASN A 91 -8.58 -13.42 0.60
N GLY A 92 -8.74 -12.42 -0.26
CA GLY A 92 -7.75 -11.35 -0.37
C GLY A 92 -7.42 -10.89 1.06
N SER A 93 -6.15 -10.63 1.37
CA SER A 93 -5.81 -10.29 2.75
C SER A 93 -6.51 -8.99 3.11
N GLY A 94 -7.52 -9.09 3.97
CA GLY A 94 -8.31 -7.95 4.44
C GLY A 94 -7.42 -6.89 5.10
N ILE A 95 -8.03 -5.76 5.39
CA ILE A 95 -7.35 -4.69 6.13
C ILE A 95 -6.95 -5.25 7.49
N ARG A 96 -5.67 -5.09 7.84
CA ARG A 96 -5.16 -5.52 9.14
C ARG A 96 -5.92 -4.82 10.26
N GLY A 97 -6.31 -5.55 11.30
CA GLY A 97 -7.03 -4.99 12.44
C GLY A 97 -6.28 -3.84 13.10
N VAL A 98 -7.04 -2.82 13.52
CA VAL A 98 -6.54 -1.61 14.18
C VAL A 98 -6.29 -1.89 15.66
N LYS A 99 -5.10 -1.55 16.14
CA LYS A 99 -4.78 -1.56 17.58
C LYS A 99 -5.05 -0.18 18.18
N THR A 100 -6.15 -0.04 18.91
CA THR A 100 -6.51 1.20 19.59
C THR A 100 -5.93 1.31 21.01
N SER A 101 -5.53 0.17 21.60
CA SER A 101 -5.02 0.08 22.98
C SER A 101 -3.86 -0.92 23.10
N GLY A 102 -3.23 -0.96 24.28
CA GLY A 102 -2.11 -1.83 24.59
C GLY A 102 -0.74 -1.21 24.34
N PRO A 103 0.35 -2.02 24.36
CA PRO A 103 1.73 -1.52 24.30
C PRO A 103 2.09 -0.88 22.95
N THR A 104 1.34 -1.21 21.90
CA THR A 104 1.48 -0.62 20.57
C THR A 104 0.15 -0.13 20.05
N ARG A 105 0.14 1.03 19.41
CA ARG A 105 -1.05 1.64 18.78
C ARG A 105 -0.85 1.71 17.28
N THR A 106 -1.92 1.47 16.53
CA THR A 106 -1.92 1.65 15.08
C THR A 106 -2.01 3.13 14.76
N VAL A 107 -1.11 3.59 13.91
CA VAL A 107 -1.02 4.97 13.47
C VAL A 107 -0.92 5.03 11.95
N TYR A 108 -1.17 6.20 11.38
CA TYR A 108 -1.05 6.43 9.95
C TYR A 108 -0.58 7.84 9.62
N VAL A 109 -0.20 8.02 8.36
CA VAL A 109 -0.11 9.33 7.69
C VAL A 109 -0.90 9.26 6.39
N ASP A 110 -1.50 10.39 6.01
CA ASP A 110 -2.11 10.50 4.68
C ASP A 110 -1.03 10.55 3.60
N MET A 111 -1.28 9.80 2.53
CA MET A 111 -0.42 9.75 1.35
C MET A 111 -1.15 10.36 0.16
N PRO A 112 -0.43 10.89 -0.84
CA PRO A 112 -1.04 11.33 -2.09
C PRO A 112 -1.84 10.21 -2.76
N GLY A 113 -3.04 10.57 -3.23
CA GLY A 113 -3.99 9.61 -3.79
C GLY A 113 -4.82 8.86 -2.74
N ASP A 114 -5.13 9.55 -1.64
CA ASP A 114 -6.21 9.27 -0.69
C ASP A 114 -6.12 7.93 0.08
N TYR A 115 -4.93 7.33 0.13
CA TYR A 115 -4.67 6.17 0.99
C TYR A 115 -3.86 6.57 2.23
N LYS A 116 -3.96 5.76 3.29
CA LYS A 116 -3.29 6.01 4.57
C LYS A 116 -2.16 5.00 4.76
N TYR A 117 -0.90 5.45 4.84
CA TYR A 117 0.19 4.53 5.14
C TYR A 117 0.18 4.21 6.63
N ALA A 118 -0.07 2.94 6.99
CA ALA A 118 -0.29 2.51 8.36
C ALA A 118 0.86 1.65 8.92
N TRP A 119 1.17 1.86 10.18
CA TRP A 119 2.11 1.04 10.96
C TRP A 119 1.74 1.05 12.44
N ASN A 120 2.52 0.35 13.28
CA ASN A 120 2.34 0.39 14.73
C ASN A 120 3.50 1.15 15.38
N LEU A 121 3.17 2.03 16.32
CA LEU A 121 4.12 2.68 17.23
C LEU A 121 3.93 2.17 18.65
N THR A 122 4.97 2.27 19.47
CA THR A 122 4.81 2.04 20.91
C THR A 122 3.96 3.15 21.53
N ALA A 123 3.27 2.87 22.63
CA ALA A 123 2.45 3.87 23.30
C ALA A 123 3.25 5.12 23.72
N ALA A 124 4.51 4.95 24.14
CA ALA A 124 5.40 6.05 24.51
C ALA A 124 5.87 6.90 23.31
N GLU A 125 5.95 6.32 22.11
CA GLU A 125 6.33 7.06 20.90
C GLU A 125 5.17 7.88 20.31
N VAL A 126 3.93 7.56 20.68
CA VAL A 126 2.74 8.31 20.22
C VAL A 126 2.76 9.76 20.72
N ASP A 127 3.44 10.07 21.82
CA ASP A 127 3.58 11.46 22.28
C ASP A 127 4.35 12.35 21.28
N ASN A 128 5.20 11.74 20.44
CA ASN A 128 5.91 12.43 19.36
C ASN A 128 5.12 12.45 18.04
N ALA A 129 3.92 11.86 17.98
CA ALA A 129 3.17 11.67 16.74
C ALA A 129 2.70 12.98 16.12
N ALA A 130 2.22 13.91 16.94
CA ALA A 130 1.61 15.15 16.48
C ALA A 130 2.56 16.01 15.63
N ILE A 131 3.82 16.14 16.05
CA ILE A 131 4.80 16.96 15.31
C ILE A 131 5.24 16.35 13.98
N LEU A 132 5.05 15.03 13.84
CA LEU A 132 5.37 14.28 12.63
C LEU A 132 4.14 14.12 11.71
N GLY A 133 3.01 14.76 12.05
CA GLY A 133 1.75 14.64 11.33
C GLY A 133 1.19 13.22 11.34
N ILE A 134 1.52 12.44 12.37
CA ILE A 134 1.07 11.06 12.55
C ILE A 134 -0.26 11.10 13.33
N GLU A 135 -1.25 10.38 12.83
CA GLU A 135 -2.57 10.26 13.45
C GLU A 135 -2.79 8.83 13.97
N GLN A 136 -3.54 8.70 15.07
CA GLN A 136 -3.90 7.38 15.62
C GLN A 136 -5.14 6.84 14.89
N ALA A 137 -5.06 5.59 14.42
CA ALA A 137 -6.21 4.93 13.79
C ALA A 137 -7.26 4.55 14.83
N THR A 138 -8.52 4.65 14.44
CA THR A 138 -9.69 4.20 15.19
C THR A 138 -10.39 3.05 14.45
N GLY A 139 -11.44 2.47 15.03
CA GLY A 139 -12.22 1.43 14.38
C GLY A 139 -12.92 1.86 13.09
N SER A 140 -13.06 3.17 12.86
CA SER A 140 -13.67 3.75 11.66
C SER A 140 -12.65 4.26 10.64
N THR A 141 -11.34 4.16 10.91
CA THR A 141 -10.30 4.59 9.96
C THR A 141 -10.26 3.63 8.77
N ASP A 142 -10.53 4.16 7.58
CA ASP A 142 -10.53 3.42 6.32
C ASP A 142 -9.21 3.60 5.55
N ASN A 143 -9.12 2.94 4.39
CA ASN A 143 -8.04 3.14 3.40
C ASN A 143 -6.59 2.91 3.92
N MET A 144 -6.44 2.16 5.00
CA MET A 144 -5.14 1.85 5.60
C MET A 144 -4.36 0.82 4.78
N VAL A 145 -3.12 1.17 4.44
CA VAL A 145 -2.19 0.35 3.66
C VAL A 145 -0.92 0.12 4.47
N TRP A 146 -0.56 -1.15 4.64
CA TRP A 146 0.55 -1.60 5.45
C TRP A 146 1.74 -2.03 4.60
N GLY A 147 2.90 -1.44 4.85
CA GLY A 147 4.17 -1.89 4.27
C GLY A 147 4.26 -1.74 2.76
N SER A 148 3.60 -0.73 2.19
CA SER A 148 3.64 -0.44 0.75
C SER A 148 4.85 0.40 0.33
N THR A 149 5.00 0.53 -0.98
CA THR A 149 5.80 1.56 -1.65
C THR A 149 4.90 2.37 -2.57
N PRO A 150 5.10 3.69 -2.73
CA PRO A 150 6.12 4.51 -2.09
C PRO A 150 5.93 4.63 -0.57
N LYS A 151 7.05 4.74 0.16
CA LYS A 151 7.06 4.86 1.63
C LYS A 151 7.10 6.33 2.01
N PRO A 152 6.41 6.75 3.08
CA PRO A 152 6.60 8.09 3.61
C PRO A 152 8.08 8.31 3.99
N PRO A 153 8.53 9.57 4.06
CA PRO A 153 9.84 9.90 4.60
C PRO A 153 9.97 9.39 6.04
N ARG A 154 11.21 9.26 6.51
CA ARG A 154 11.52 8.84 7.88
C ARG A 154 12.09 9.99 8.68
N ALA A 155 11.61 10.15 9.89
CA ALA A 155 12.17 11.04 10.89
C ALA A 155 12.95 10.23 11.95
N SER A 156 14.05 10.79 12.46
CA SER A 156 14.75 10.28 13.63
C SER A 156 15.24 11.37 14.56
N LYS A 157 15.27 11.09 15.87
CA LYS A 157 15.73 12.01 16.90
C LYS A 157 16.40 11.24 18.04
N ARG A 158 17.46 11.81 18.62
CA ARG A 158 18.08 11.27 19.83
C ARG A 158 17.34 11.73 21.07
N VAL A 159 16.96 10.79 21.94
CA VAL A 159 16.27 11.04 23.22
C VAL A 159 16.91 10.17 24.29
N GLY A 160 17.46 10.79 25.34
CA GLY A 160 18.03 10.06 26.49
C GLY A 160 19.12 9.04 26.13
N GLY A 161 19.97 9.32 25.14
CA GLY A 161 21.02 8.39 24.67
C GLY A 161 20.56 7.34 23.65
N SER A 162 19.25 7.20 23.43
CA SER A 162 18.66 6.32 22.41
C SER A 162 18.22 7.09 21.16
N THR A 163 17.98 6.41 20.04
CA THR A 163 17.44 7.03 18.82
C THR A 163 16.03 6.52 18.57
N VAL A 164 15.06 7.43 18.53
CA VAL A 164 13.69 7.14 18.07
C VAL A 164 13.64 7.36 16.56
N SER A 165 13.01 6.45 15.82
CA SER A 165 12.79 6.62 14.38
C SER A 165 11.43 6.09 13.93
N THR A 166 10.69 6.92 13.21
CA THR A 166 9.38 6.61 12.66
C THR A 166 9.19 7.26 11.28
N PHE A 167 8.04 7.04 10.65
CA PHE A 167 7.64 7.74 9.43
C PHE A 167 7.07 9.12 9.77
N ILE A 168 7.10 10.03 8.80
CA ILE A 168 6.55 11.39 8.90
C ILE A 168 5.60 11.63 7.72
N LYS A 169 4.57 12.47 7.93
CA LYS A 169 3.66 12.88 6.85
C LYS A 169 4.48 13.50 5.71
N PRO A 170 4.31 13.06 4.45
CA PRO A 170 5.03 13.61 3.31
C PRO A 170 4.47 14.99 2.91
N GLN A 171 4.62 15.96 3.79
CA GLN A 171 4.15 17.34 3.60
C GLN A 171 5.24 18.30 4.03
N GLN A 172 5.59 19.25 3.17
CA GLN A 172 6.73 20.15 3.36
C GLN A 172 6.66 20.91 4.70
N SER A 173 5.50 21.46 5.04
CA SER A 173 5.30 22.18 6.32
C SER A 173 5.50 21.29 7.55
N VAL A 174 5.13 20.01 7.48
CA VAL A 174 5.34 19.05 8.58
C VAL A 174 6.81 18.66 8.69
N ILE A 175 7.48 18.49 7.55
CA ILE A 175 8.92 18.20 7.51
C ILE A 175 9.71 19.36 8.14
N GLU A 176 9.42 20.59 7.77
CA GLU A 176 10.06 21.79 8.32
C GLU A 176 9.82 21.92 9.83
N ALA A 177 8.58 21.75 10.29
CA ALA A 177 8.25 21.76 11.71
C ALA A 177 9.02 20.69 12.50
N ALA A 178 9.15 19.47 11.95
CA ALA A 178 9.91 18.40 12.56
C ALA A 178 11.41 18.73 12.63
N VAL A 179 11.99 19.28 11.57
CA VAL A 179 13.40 19.70 11.54
C VAL A 179 13.66 20.79 12.59
N THR A 180 12.79 21.80 12.68
CA THR A 180 12.88 22.85 13.72
C THR A 180 12.80 22.26 15.13
N ALA A 181 12.03 21.21 15.33
CA ALA A 181 11.97 20.48 16.61
C ALA A 181 13.11 19.48 16.84
N GLY A 182 14.15 19.50 15.99
CA GLY A 182 15.37 18.72 16.15
C GLY A 182 15.28 17.29 15.60
N TRP A 183 14.34 17.00 14.69
CA TRP A 183 14.32 15.73 13.97
C TRP A 183 15.22 15.79 12.72
N SER A 184 15.91 14.70 12.44
CA SER A 184 16.54 14.46 11.14
C SER A 184 15.56 13.72 10.23
N VAL A 185 15.27 14.27 9.05
CA VAL A 185 14.36 13.67 8.07
C VAL A 185 15.14 13.12 6.87
N ARG A 186 14.80 11.91 6.40
CA ARG A 186 15.44 11.22 5.27
C ARG A 186 14.40 10.54 4.39
N GLY A 187 14.80 10.17 3.17
CA GLY A 187 13.95 9.40 2.25
C GLY A 187 12.74 10.16 1.74
N VAL A 188 12.85 11.49 1.63
CA VAL A 188 11.83 12.33 1.01
C VAL A 188 11.75 11.96 -0.46
N SER A 189 10.61 11.41 -0.87
CA SER A 189 10.27 11.21 -2.28
C SER A 189 9.48 12.42 -2.72
N TYR A 190 9.97 13.15 -3.71
CA TYR A 190 9.27 14.32 -4.26
C TYR A 190 7.96 13.92 -4.94
N ASP A 191 7.85 12.68 -5.44
CA ASP A 191 6.60 12.10 -5.95
C ASP A 191 5.51 11.98 -4.87
N LEU A 192 5.89 12.07 -3.60
CA LEU A 192 4.99 11.99 -2.45
C LEU A 192 4.62 13.35 -1.84
N LEU A 193 5.27 14.42 -2.25
CA LEU A 193 4.86 15.74 -1.80
C LEU A 193 3.67 16.16 -2.67
N PRO A 194 2.48 16.46 -2.11
CA PRO A 194 1.46 17.12 -2.91
C PRO A 194 2.11 18.39 -3.48
N ASN A 195 1.99 18.61 -4.78
CA ASN A 195 2.38 19.88 -5.38
C ASN A 195 1.77 20.99 -4.51
N ALA A 196 2.62 21.90 -4.04
CA ALA A 196 2.22 23.06 -3.23
C ALA A 196 1.05 23.80 -3.87
#